data_AF-A0A9D8FXP2-F1
#
_entry.id   AF-A0A9D8FXP2-F1
#
_cell.length_a   1.000
_cell.length_b   1.000
_cell.length_c   1.000
_cell.angle_alpha   90.00
_cell.angle_beta   90.00
_cell.angle_gamma   90.00
#
_symmetry.space_group_name_H-M   'P 1'
#
loop_
_entity.id
_entity.type
_entity.pdbx_description
1 polymer ?
#
loop_
_entity_poly.entity_id
_entity_poly.type
_entity_poly.pdbx_seq_one_letter_code
_entity_poly.pdbx_strand_id
1 'polypeptide(L)'
;MPTALIAWKKRKRWKVLGRHRWVTGATVIELVDQASAVPMRRFVATIRGWRNWRVWQGDPSEQGCAELVRLVKARVTAIRDRIDANDDSVFHEPGAW
;
A
#
# COMPACT_ATOMS: atom_id res chain seq x y z
N MET A 1 27.13 -27.71 27.86
CA MET A 1 27.18 -26.40 27.18
C MET A 1 25.84 -26.18 26.50
N PRO A 2 24.92 -25.34 27.01
CA PRO A 2 23.65 -25.11 26.35
C PRO A 2 23.83 -24.09 25.21
N THR A 3 23.56 -24.53 24.00
CA THR A 3 23.57 -23.72 22.77
C THR A 3 22.42 -22.71 22.83
N ALA A 4 22.75 -21.43 22.94
CA ALA A 4 21.76 -20.35 22.91
C ALA A 4 21.11 -20.32 21.51
N LEU A 5 19.86 -20.76 21.42
CA LEU A 5 18.98 -20.55 20.27
C LEU A 5 18.71 -19.04 20.13
N ILE A 6 19.48 -18.36 19.28
CA ILE A 6 19.21 -16.97 18.91
C ILE A 6 17.94 -16.97 18.05
N ALA A 7 16.80 -16.72 18.69
CA ALA A 7 15.53 -16.48 18.01
C ALA A 7 15.62 -15.16 17.23
N TRP A 8 15.95 -15.23 15.95
CA TRP A 8 15.85 -14.10 15.02
C TRP A 8 14.37 -13.73 14.82
N LYS A 9 13.88 -12.84 15.69
CA LYS A 9 12.54 -12.25 15.55
C LYS A 9 12.59 -11.33 14.31
N LYS A 10 12.13 -11.83 13.15
CA LYS A 10 11.98 -11.03 11.92
C LYS A 10 11.22 -9.74 12.25
N ARG A 11 11.92 -8.60 12.32
CA ARG A 11 11.28 -7.30 12.51
C ARG A 11 10.43 -7.03 11.29
N LYS A 12 9.12 -6.84 11.47
CA LYS A 12 8.23 -6.39 10.38
C LYS A 12 8.70 -5.00 9.96
N ARG A 13 9.29 -4.92 8.77
CA ARG A 13 9.84 -3.68 8.17
C ARG A 13 8.79 -2.58 8.02
N TRP A 14 7.55 -2.96 7.73
CA TRP A 14 6.43 -2.05 7.49
C TRP A 14 5.47 -2.03 8.67
N LYS A 15 5.17 -0.84 9.16
CA LYS A 15 4.15 -0.60 10.20
C LYS A 15 2.93 0.09 9.59
N VAL A 16 1.74 -0.39 9.94
CA VAL A 16 0.49 0.27 9.55
C VAL A 16 0.37 1.60 10.31
N LEU A 17 0.26 2.70 9.56
CA LEU A 17 -0.06 4.02 10.12
C LEU A 17 -1.58 4.20 10.24
N GLY A 18 -2.32 3.76 9.23
CA GLY A 18 -3.75 4.00 9.18
C GLY A 18 -4.47 3.14 8.15
N ARG A 19 -5.79 3.07 8.29
CA ARG A 19 -6.70 2.49 7.30
C ARG A 19 -7.73 3.55 6.94
N HIS A 20 -7.92 3.74 5.65
CA HIS A 20 -8.66 4.85 5.08
C HIS A 20 -9.74 4.33 4.15
N ARG A 21 -10.95 4.87 4.27
CA ARG A 21 -12.09 4.59 3.38
C ARG A 21 -12.38 5.79 2.49
N TRP A 22 -11.38 6.18 1.71
CA TRP A 22 -11.45 7.36 0.85
C TRP A 22 -12.27 7.14 -0.43
N VAL A 23 -12.39 5.89 -0.88
CA VAL A 23 -13.10 5.51 -2.11
C VAL A 23 -14.09 4.41 -1.75
N THR A 24 -15.37 4.59 -2.13
CA THR A 24 -16.41 3.59 -1.90
C THR A 24 -16.04 2.27 -2.56
N GLY A 25 -16.22 1.16 -1.82
CA GLY A 25 -15.85 -0.18 -2.29
C GLY A 25 -14.35 -0.48 -2.17
N ALA A 26 -13.56 0.43 -1.58
CA ALA A 26 -12.14 0.23 -1.34
C ALA A 26 -11.71 0.57 0.10
N THR A 27 -10.66 -0.10 0.56
CA THR A 27 -9.95 0.23 1.81
C THR A 27 -8.48 0.42 1.48
N VAL A 28 -7.95 1.59 1.82
CA VAL A 28 -6.54 1.93 1.63
C VAL A 28 -5.81 1.80 2.96
N ILE A 29 -4.73 1.04 2.99
CA ILE A 29 -3.86 0.84 4.14
C ILE A 29 -2.59 1.64 3.88
N GLU A 30 -2.29 2.51 4.83
CA GLU A 30 -1.06 3.29 4.84
C GLU A 30 -0.01 2.59 5.70
N LEU A 31 1.18 2.44 5.14
CA LEU A 31 2.32 1.78 5.76
C LEU A 31 3.52 2.73 5.78
N VAL A 32 4.31 2.67 6.84
CA VAL A 32 5.61 3.34 6.94
C VAL A 32 6.72 2.31 7.11
N ASP A 33 7.83 2.52 6.42
CA ASP A 33 9.06 1.76 6.64
C ASP A 33 9.75 2.26 7.92
N GLN A 34 9.89 1.38 8.90
CA GLN A 34 10.57 1.69 10.16
C GLN A 34 12.05 1.29 10.17
N ALA A 35 12.54 0.62 9.12
CA ALA A 35 13.91 0.14 9.04
C ALA A 35 14.84 1.03 8.21
N SER A 36 14.26 1.85 7.33
CA SER A 36 15.03 2.73 6.44
C SER A 36 15.42 4.04 7.13
N ALA A 37 16.60 4.58 6.79
CA ALA A 37 17.06 5.88 7.27
C ALA A 37 16.16 7.03 6.79
N VAL A 38 15.56 6.87 5.61
CA VAL A 38 14.54 7.76 5.05
C VAL A 38 13.16 7.11 5.23
N PRO A 39 12.18 7.80 5.84
CA PRO A 39 10.87 7.23 6.13
C PRO A 39 10.04 7.07 4.84
N MET A 40 10.16 5.92 4.21
CA MET A 40 9.32 5.55 3.06
C MET A 40 7.88 5.31 3.49
N ARG A 41 6.92 5.83 2.72
CA ARG A 41 5.50 5.48 2.84
C ARG A 41 5.08 4.54 1.72
N ARG A 42 4.07 3.73 1.98
CA ARG A 42 3.43 2.84 1.01
C ARG A 42 1.93 2.82 1.24
N PHE A 43 1.16 2.94 0.16
CA PHE A 43 -0.29 2.76 0.18
C PHE A 43 -0.66 1.47 -0.54
N VAL A 44 -1.40 0.61 0.16
CA VAL A 44 -1.92 -0.64 -0.38
C VAL A 44 -3.42 -0.62 -0.30
N ALA A 45 -4.12 -0.97 -1.37
CA ALA A 45 -5.58 -0.99 -1.40
C ALA A 45 -6.15 -2.40 -1.45
N THR A 46 -7.33 -2.56 -0.85
CA THR A 46 -8.27 -3.63 -1.15
C THR A 46 -9.44 -3.02 -1.90
N ILE A 47 -9.76 -3.50 -3.10
CA ILE A 47 -10.76 -2.91 -4.00
C ILE A 47 -11.70 -4.03 -4.45
N ARG A 48 -13.00 -3.89 -4.17
CA ARG A 48 -14.03 -4.91 -4.52
C ARG A 48 -13.68 -6.34 -4.06
N GLY A 49 -13.00 -6.48 -2.92
CA GLY A 49 -12.57 -7.77 -2.37
C GLY A 49 -11.17 -8.23 -2.84
N TRP A 50 -10.63 -7.66 -3.91
CA TRP A 50 -9.27 -7.91 -4.38
C TRP A 50 -8.26 -7.16 -3.50
N ARG A 51 -7.28 -7.90 -2.95
CA ARG A 51 -6.34 -7.40 -1.93
C ARG A 51 -4.97 -7.11 -2.52
N ASN A 52 -4.15 -6.40 -1.75
CA ASN A 52 -2.72 -6.18 -1.99
C ASN A 52 -2.36 -5.29 -3.20
N TRP A 53 -3.28 -4.45 -3.68
CA TRP A 53 -2.98 -3.47 -4.72
C TRP A 53 -1.98 -2.42 -4.23
N ARG A 54 -0.75 -2.41 -4.73
CA ARG A 54 0.22 -1.36 -4.40
C ARG A 54 -0.11 -0.12 -5.23
N VAL A 55 -0.67 0.89 -4.57
CA VAL A 55 -1.13 2.12 -5.22
C VAL A 55 0.01 3.12 -5.36
N TRP A 56 0.86 3.22 -4.33
CA TRP A 56 1.95 4.17 -4.30
C TRP A 56 3.02 3.73 -3.29
N GLN A 57 4.28 4.08 -3.55
CA GLN A 57 5.39 3.95 -2.61
C GLN A 57 6.44 5.02 -2.91
N GLY A 58 6.93 5.70 -1.88
CA GLY A 58 7.96 6.72 -2.02
C GLY A 58 8.21 7.51 -0.73
N ASP A 59 9.03 8.53 -0.83
CA ASP A 59 9.24 9.51 0.23
C ASP A 59 8.10 10.55 0.20
N PRO A 60 7.26 10.65 1.26
CA PRO A 60 6.15 11.60 1.27
C PRO A 60 6.59 13.08 1.30
N SER A 61 7.86 13.37 1.61
CA SER A 61 8.39 14.74 1.65
C SER A 61 8.52 15.37 0.26
N GLU A 62 8.61 14.56 -0.80
CA GLU A 62 8.79 15.05 -2.18
C GLU A 62 7.48 15.57 -2.80
N GLN A 63 6.35 14.90 -2.57
CA GLN A 63 5.07 15.27 -3.21
C GLN A 63 4.17 16.13 -2.31
N GLY A 64 4.39 16.15 -1.00
CA GLY A 64 3.48 16.80 -0.05
C GLY A 64 2.20 16.01 0.23
N CYS A 65 1.65 16.14 1.44
CA CYS A 65 0.59 15.25 1.93
C CYS A 65 -0.73 15.34 1.14
N ALA A 66 -1.16 16.53 0.74
CA ALA A 66 -2.43 16.71 0.04
C ALA A 66 -2.41 16.10 -1.36
N GLU A 67 -1.31 16.32 -2.09
CA GLU A 67 -1.14 15.80 -3.44
C GLU A 67 -1.00 14.28 -3.44
N LEU A 68 -0.27 13.72 -2.47
CA LEU A 68 -0.17 12.28 -2.27
C LEU A 68 -1.54 11.61 -2.09
N VAL A 69 -2.40 12.18 -1.24
CA VAL A 69 -3.76 11.67 -1.04
C VAL A 69 -4.58 11.77 -2.33
N ARG A 70 -4.44 12.85 -3.09
CA ARG A 70 -5.11 13.02 -4.39
C ARG A 70 -4.69 11.95 -5.39
N LEU A 71 -3.39 11.68 -5.52
CA LEU A 71 -2.83 10.66 -6.40
C LEU A 71 -3.30 9.25 -6.02
N VAL A 72 -3.25 8.93 -4.72
CA VAL A 72 -3.71 7.62 -4.21
C VAL A 72 -5.20 7.43 -4.47
N LYS A 73 -6.04 8.45 -4.20
CA LYS A 73 -7.48 8.41 -4.50
C LYS A 73 -7.73 8.20 -6.00
N ALA A 74 -7.06 8.96 -6.86
CA ALA A 74 -7.23 8.86 -8.31
C ALA A 74 -6.88 7.46 -8.83
N ARG A 75 -5.75 6.89 -8.39
CA ARG A 75 -5.33 5.54 -8.81
C ARG A 75 -6.26 4.45 -8.29
N VAL A 76 -6.74 4.54 -7.04
CA VAL A 76 -7.71 3.59 -6.48
C VAL A 76 -9.04 3.65 -7.24
N THR A 77 -9.53 4.85 -7.55
CA THR A 77 -10.75 5.03 -8.35
C THR A 77 -10.59 4.44 -9.75
N ALA A 78 -9.47 4.72 -10.43
CA ALA A 78 -9.21 4.18 -11.77
C ALA A 78 -9.18 2.63 -11.79
N ILE A 79 -8.55 2.00 -10.79
CA ILE A 79 -8.54 0.53 -10.68
C ILE A 79 -9.95 0.00 -10.41
N ARG A 80 -10.70 0.62 -9.49
CA ARG A 80 -12.08 0.24 -9.18
C ARG A 80 -12.97 0.32 -10.41
N ASP A 81 -12.93 1.43 -11.13
CA ASP A 81 -13.82 1.67 -12.27
C ASP A 81 -13.55 0.67 -13.40
N ARG A 82 -12.30 0.25 -13.57
CA ARG A 82 -11.92 -0.82 -14.51
C ARG A 82 -12.40 -2.20 -14.08
N ILE A 83 -12.29 -2.53 -12.80
CA ILE A 83 -12.86 -3.77 -12.24
C ILE A 83 -14.38 -3.77 -12.44
N ASP A 84 -15.06 -2.66 -12.14
CA ASP A 84 -16.52 -2.53 -12.31
C ASP A 84 -16.93 -2.60 -13.80
N ALA A 85 -16.03 -2.28 -14.73
CA ALA A 85 -16.21 -2.42 -16.17
C ALA A 85 -15.82 -3.81 -16.73
N ASN A 86 -15.44 -4.77 -15.87
CA ASN A 86 -14.91 -6.09 -16.24
C ASN A 86 -13.65 -6.03 -17.15
N ASP A 87 -12.78 -5.03 -16.95
CA ASP A 87 -11.49 -4.96 -17.62
C ASP A 87 -10.43 -5.77 -16.85
N ASP A 88 -10.27 -7.03 -17.24
CA ASP A 88 -9.31 -7.96 -16.63
C ASP A 88 -7.84 -7.56 -16.84
N SER A 89 -7.53 -6.68 -17.80
CA SER A 89 -6.15 -6.25 -18.03
C SER A 89 -5.55 -5.53 -16.82
N VAL A 90 -6.39 -4.97 -15.93
CA VAL A 90 -5.96 -4.31 -14.69
C VAL A 90 -5.18 -5.25 -13.77
N PHE A 91 -5.47 -6.55 -13.80
CA PHE A 91 -4.80 -7.54 -12.96
C PHE A 91 -3.41 -7.93 -13.47
N HIS A 92 -3.08 -7.60 -14.72
CA HIS A 92 -1.80 -7.95 -15.34
C HIS A 92 -0.80 -6.78 -15.37
N GLU A 93 -1.17 -5.63 -14.80
CA GLU A 93 -0.31 -4.46 -14.79
C GLU A 93 0.90 -4.61 -13.84
N PRO A 94 2.07 -4.06 -14.20
CA PRO A 94 3.20 -3.96 -13.30
C PRO A 94 2.79 -3.23 -12.01
N GLY A 95 2.85 -3.92 -10.88
CA GLY A 95 2.49 -3.37 -9.56
C GLY A 95 1.08 -3.69 -9.07
N ALA A 96 0.30 -4.50 -9.81
CA ALA A 96 -0.93 -5.12 -9.32
C ALA A 96 -0.69 -6.06 -8.12
N TRP A 97 0.57 -6.50 -7.94
CA TRP A 97 1.08 -7.34 -6.85
C TRP A 97 2.35 -6.78 -6.18
#